data_AF-A0A0F9CYI0-F1
#
_entry.id   AF-A0A0F9CYI0-F1
#
_cell.length_a   1.000
_cell.length_b   1.000
_cell.length_c   1.000
_cell.angle_alpha   90.00
_cell.angle_beta   90.00
_cell.angle_gamma   90.00
#
_symmetry.space_group_name_H-M   'P 1'
#
loop_
_entity.id
_entity.type
_entity.pdbx_description
1 polymer ?
#
loop_
_entity_poly.entity_id
_entity_poly.type
_entity_poly.pdbx_seq_one_letter_code
_entity_poly.pdbx_strand_id
1 'polypeptide(L)'
;MVAENPLPSETVAVLATIDPDANAAGTLNSDWCDMSKFDQLMAILLLGEWDSSSTIDFKLTQATTSGGAGEKDITSKAITQIVSGSPAVFDKQAIINLRADELDIPNGFRYVRAVATTADSNSPADSPATTIDYAAVLLGFGARYGPAYDQFAALLQEAFDTRPDAEGPPRTTH
;
A
#
# COMPACT_ATOMS: atom_id res chain seq x y z
N MET A 1 11.46 -35.39 9.55
CA MET A 1 11.61 -34.34 8.51
C MET A 1 11.26 -33.04 9.18
N VAL A 2 12.25 -32.19 9.46
CA VAL A 2 11.97 -30.83 9.93
C VAL A 2 11.43 -30.11 8.69
N ALA A 3 10.20 -29.60 8.77
CA ALA A 3 9.67 -28.78 7.68
C ALA A 3 10.61 -27.58 7.51
N GLU A 4 11.20 -27.40 6.35
CA GLU A 4 11.84 -26.13 6.00
C GLU A 4 10.79 -25.03 6.16
N ASN A 5 11.19 -23.90 6.74
CA ASN A 5 10.36 -22.70 6.78
C ASN A 5 10.41 -22.05 5.39
N PRO A 6 9.37 -22.18 4.54
CA PRO A 6 9.36 -21.44 3.28
C PRO A 6 9.35 -19.94 3.59
N LEU A 7 10.24 -19.17 2.97
CA LEU A 7 10.34 -17.73 3.23
C LEU A 7 9.07 -17.04 2.70
N PRO A 8 8.21 -16.44 3.54
CA PRO A 8 6.96 -15.82 3.06
C PRO A 8 7.20 -14.68 2.07
N SER A 9 8.38 -14.05 2.12
CA SER A 9 8.84 -13.02 1.19
C SER A 9 9.10 -13.51 -0.24
N GLU A 10 9.18 -14.83 -0.44
CA GLU A 10 9.17 -15.41 -1.79
C GLU A 10 7.77 -15.41 -2.40
N THR A 11 6.73 -15.37 -1.57
CA THR A 11 5.32 -15.49 -1.98
C THR A 11 4.56 -14.17 -1.99
N VAL A 12 4.97 -13.22 -1.14
CA VAL A 12 4.34 -11.91 -0.97
C VAL A 12 5.40 -10.82 -1.07
N ALA A 13 5.13 -9.83 -1.90
CA ALA A 13 5.96 -8.63 -2.00
C ALA A 13 5.20 -7.42 -1.48
N VAL A 14 5.89 -6.53 -0.77
CA VAL A 14 5.42 -5.14 -0.66
C VAL A 14 5.59 -4.50 -2.03
N LEU A 15 4.67 -3.66 -2.49
CA LEU A 15 4.71 -3.08 -3.84
C LEU A 15 4.85 -1.57 -3.79
N ALA A 16 4.09 -0.95 -2.88
CA ALA A 16 4.16 0.48 -2.59
C ALA A 16 3.62 0.73 -1.19
N THR A 17 3.98 1.89 -0.65
CA THR A 17 3.52 2.38 0.64
C THR A 17 2.98 3.80 0.50
N ILE A 18 2.11 4.18 1.44
CA ILE A 18 1.98 5.57 1.87
C ILE A 18 2.61 5.60 3.25
N ASP A 19 3.63 6.43 3.40
CA ASP A 19 4.43 6.47 4.62
C ASP A 19 3.57 6.89 5.83
N PRO A 20 3.80 6.28 7.01
CA PRO A 20 3.07 6.60 8.22
C PRO A 20 3.38 8.04 8.65
N ASP A 21 2.36 8.89 8.72
CA ASP A 21 2.47 10.25 9.23
C ASP A 21 1.12 10.78 9.74
N ALA A 22 1.17 11.87 10.50
CA ALA A 22 0.04 12.70 10.90
C ALA A 22 -0.35 13.63 9.75
N ASN A 23 -1.26 13.17 8.90
CA ASN A 23 -1.55 13.83 7.64
C ASN A 23 -2.69 14.83 7.76
N ALA A 24 -2.44 16.08 7.39
CA ALA A 24 -3.47 17.10 7.24
C ALA A 24 -4.42 16.81 6.06
N ALA A 25 -5.48 17.61 5.90
CA ALA A 25 -6.38 17.52 4.76
C ALA A 25 -5.63 17.60 3.41
N GLY A 26 -5.86 16.62 2.53
CA GLY A 26 -5.20 16.52 1.24
C GLY A 26 -5.29 15.13 0.63
N THR A 27 -4.58 14.93 -0.48
CA THR A 27 -4.50 13.63 -1.16
C THR A 27 -3.06 13.14 -1.15
N LEU A 28 -2.85 11.92 -0.64
CA LEU A 28 -1.60 11.19 -0.77
C LEU A 28 -1.76 10.00 -1.70
N ASN A 29 -0.74 9.79 -2.51
CA ASN A 29 -0.68 8.70 -3.49
C ASN A 29 0.50 7.79 -3.16
N SER A 30 0.31 6.48 -3.27
CA SER A 30 1.44 5.57 -3.33
C SER A 30 2.12 5.66 -4.71
N ASP A 31 3.30 5.04 -4.81
CA ASP A 31 3.92 4.75 -6.12
C ASP A 31 3.04 3.84 -6.99
N TRP A 32 3.32 3.86 -8.29
CA TRP A 32 2.68 3.00 -9.28
C TRP A 32 3.28 1.59 -9.29
N CYS A 33 2.42 0.58 -9.13
CA CYS A 33 2.76 -0.83 -9.15
C CYS A 33 2.36 -1.47 -10.49
N ASP A 34 3.24 -2.25 -11.12
CA ASP A 34 2.92 -2.98 -12.36
C ASP A 34 2.25 -4.33 -12.07
N MET A 35 0.96 -4.45 -12.37
CA MET A 35 0.18 -5.67 -12.15
C MET A 35 0.45 -6.76 -13.19
N SER A 36 1.24 -6.52 -14.24
CA SER A 36 1.66 -7.61 -15.15
C SER A 36 2.56 -8.65 -14.46
N LYS A 37 3.15 -8.26 -13.32
CA LYS A 37 4.07 -9.05 -12.50
C LYS A 37 3.36 -9.91 -11.44
N PHE A 38 2.13 -9.58 -11.07
CA PHE A 38 1.40 -10.22 -9.96
C PHE A 38 -0.02 -10.60 -10.37
N ASP A 39 -0.55 -11.69 -9.84
CA ASP A 39 -1.94 -12.09 -10.10
C ASP A 39 -2.93 -11.30 -9.26
N GLN A 40 -2.55 -10.95 -8.03
CA GLN A 40 -3.42 -10.27 -7.07
C GLN A 40 -2.65 -9.22 -6.26
N LEU A 41 -3.41 -8.24 -5.78
CA LEU A 41 -2.94 -7.16 -4.93
C LEU A 41 -3.91 -6.99 -3.75
N MET A 42 -3.36 -6.77 -2.56
CA MET A 42 -4.10 -6.38 -1.38
C MET A 42 -3.57 -5.03 -0.90
N ALA A 43 -4.43 -4.02 -0.86
CA ALA A 43 -4.11 -2.75 -0.24
C ALA A 43 -4.70 -2.70 1.16
N ILE A 44 -3.87 -2.35 2.14
CA ILE A 44 -4.24 -2.24 3.54
C ILE A 44 -4.01 -0.79 3.95
N LEU A 45 -5.08 -0.12 4.38
CA LEU A 45 -5.04 1.17 5.06
C LEU A 45 -5.02 0.90 6.56
N LEU A 46 -4.07 1.50 7.27
CA LEU A 46 -3.95 1.47 8.72
C LEU A 46 -4.23 2.88 9.22
N LEU A 47 -5.28 3.03 10.02
CA LEU A 47 -5.67 4.29 10.66
C LEU A 47 -5.26 4.24 12.13
N GLY A 48 -4.74 5.35 12.62
CA GLY A 48 -4.43 5.60 14.02
C GLY A 48 -5.37 6.65 14.61
N GLU A 49 -4.80 7.57 15.39
CA GLU A 49 -5.53 8.67 16.00
C GLU A 49 -6.01 9.66 14.93
N TRP A 50 -7.14 10.32 15.20
CA TRP A 50 -7.53 11.52 14.46
C TRP A 50 -8.11 12.55 15.41
N ASP A 51 -8.35 13.74 14.89
CA ASP A 51 -9.19 14.71 15.58
C ASP A 51 -10.68 14.58 15.23
N SER A 52 -11.51 15.08 16.14
CA SER A 52 -12.94 15.18 15.88
C SER A 52 -13.18 16.08 14.67
N SER A 53 -13.99 15.62 13.71
CA SER A 53 -14.38 16.32 12.48
C SER A 53 -13.50 16.12 11.23
N SER A 54 -12.89 14.94 11.06
CA SER A 54 -12.26 14.51 9.79
C SER A 54 -13.07 13.46 9.03
N THR A 55 -12.69 13.26 7.76
CA THR A 55 -13.07 12.17 6.89
C THR A 55 -11.85 11.59 6.19
N ILE A 56 -11.88 10.29 5.89
CA ILE A 56 -10.91 9.66 5.01
C ILE A 56 -11.58 8.76 3.98
N ASP A 57 -11.15 8.94 2.73
CA ASP A 57 -11.46 8.11 1.59
C ASP A 57 -10.20 7.35 1.16
N PHE A 58 -10.37 6.10 0.77
CA PHE A 58 -9.28 5.26 0.28
C PHE A 58 -9.73 4.44 -0.92
N LYS A 59 -8.96 4.50 -2.00
CA LYS A 59 -9.29 3.84 -3.26
C LYS A 59 -8.06 3.39 -4.02
N LEU A 60 -8.29 2.49 -4.98
CA LEU A 60 -7.29 2.11 -5.97
C LEU A 60 -7.58 2.78 -7.31
N THR A 61 -6.53 3.31 -7.92
CA THR A 61 -6.56 3.88 -9.27
C THR A 61 -5.68 3.07 -10.20
N GLN A 62 -5.96 3.15 -11.50
CA GLN A 62 -5.24 2.45 -12.55
C GLN A 62 -4.72 3.42 -13.61
N ALA A 63 -3.59 3.05 -14.22
CA ALA A 63 -2.99 3.79 -15.33
C ALA A 63 -2.40 2.84 -16.41
N THR A 64 -2.12 3.41 -17.58
CA THR A 64 -1.52 2.70 -18.72
C THR A 64 0.01 2.72 -18.72
N THR A 65 0.61 3.64 -17.95
CA THR A 65 2.08 3.78 -17.82
C THR A 65 2.49 3.95 -16.36
N SER A 66 3.77 3.70 -16.06
CA SER A 66 4.37 3.92 -14.74
C SER A 66 4.42 5.41 -14.32
N GLY A 67 4.11 6.33 -15.24
CA GLY A 67 3.97 7.76 -14.97
C GLY A 67 2.53 8.23 -14.77
N GLY A 68 1.55 7.31 -14.72
CA GLY A 68 0.15 7.65 -14.44
C GLY A 68 -0.68 8.10 -15.65
N ALA A 69 -0.24 7.83 -16.88
CA ALA A 69 -1.00 8.25 -18.07
C ALA A 69 -2.39 7.60 -18.12
N GLY A 70 -3.42 8.44 -18.30
CA GLY A 70 -4.81 8.02 -18.40
C GLY A 70 -5.42 7.58 -17.06
N GLU A 71 -4.87 8.03 -15.93
CA GLU A 71 -5.32 7.66 -14.60
C GLU A 71 -6.85 7.73 -14.44
N LYS A 72 -7.41 6.66 -13.85
CA LYS A 72 -8.82 6.59 -13.45
C LYS A 72 -9.01 5.66 -12.27
N ASP A 73 -10.14 5.81 -11.58
CA ASP A 73 -10.54 4.92 -10.50
C ASP A 73 -10.81 3.50 -11.03
N ILE A 74 -10.49 2.50 -10.21
CA ILE A 74 -10.93 1.12 -10.48
C ILE A 74 -12.32 0.96 -9.88
N THR A 75 -13.29 0.58 -10.73
CA THR A 75 -14.69 0.43 -10.33
C THR A 75 -14.83 -0.49 -9.12
N SER A 76 -15.57 -0.05 -8.11
CA SER A 76 -15.82 -0.79 -6.86
C SER A 76 -14.57 -1.11 -6.03
N LYS A 77 -13.45 -0.40 -6.23
CA LYS A 77 -12.23 -0.51 -5.43
C LYS A 77 -11.97 0.75 -4.61
N ALA A 78 -12.99 1.14 -3.85
CA ALA A 78 -12.92 2.19 -2.86
C ALA A 78 -13.61 1.71 -1.58
N ILE A 79 -13.12 2.16 -0.44
CA ILE A 79 -13.82 1.96 0.83
C ILE A 79 -15.04 2.88 0.91
N THR A 80 -16.00 2.53 1.76
CA THR A 80 -16.96 3.53 2.24
C THR A 80 -16.20 4.58 3.04
N GLN A 81 -16.43 5.87 2.74
CA GLN A 81 -15.81 6.98 3.47
C GLN A 81 -15.94 6.77 4.99
N ILE A 82 -14.83 6.92 5.69
CA ILE A 82 -14.80 6.86 7.15
C ILE A 82 -14.93 8.30 7.66
N VAL A 83 -15.92 8.54 8.54
CA VAL A 83 -16.30 9.87 9.03
C VAL A 83 -16.29 9.91 10.55
N SER A 84 -15.83 11.03 11.10
CA SER A 84 -15.78 11.28 12.54
C SER A 84 -17.17 11.42 13.16
N GLY A 85 -17.40 10.69 14.25
CA GLY A 85 -18.66 10.71 14.98
C GLY A 85 -19.34 9.34 15.18
N SER A 86 -18.81 8.25 14.64
CA SER A 86 -19.24 6.89 15.02
C SER A 86 -18.44 6.41 16.24
N PRO A 87 -19.00 5.73 17.25
CA PRO A 87 -18.25 5.25 18.42
C PRO A 87 -17.23 4.11 18.12
N ALA A 88 -16.83 3.91 16.86
CA ALA A 88 -15.93 2.86 16.42
C ALA A 88 -15.15 3.23 15.14
N VAL A 89 -14.49 4.39 15.07
CA VAL A 89 -13.72 4.81 13.87
C VAL A 89 -12.21 5.01 14.07
N PHE A 90 -11.73 5.04 15.31
CA PHE A 90 -10.30 5.03 15.61
C PHE A 90 -9.70 3.63 15.43
N ASP A 91 -8.40 3.61 15.14
CA ASP A 91 -7.58 2.40 15.11
C ASP A 91 -8.11 1.32 14.15
N LYS A 92 -8.62 1.75 13.00
CA LYS A 92 -9.24 0.86 12.00
C LYS A 92 -8.29 0.45 10.91
N GLN A 93 -8.59 -0.71 10.34
CA GLN A 93 -7.94 -1.20 9.14
C GLN A 93 -8.99 -1.35 8.06
N ALA A 94 -8.69 -0.86 6.86
CA ALA A 94 -9.51 -1.09 5.69
C ALA A 94 -8.69 -1.86 4.66
N ILE A 95 -9.32 -2.85 4.02
CA ILE A 95 -8.65 -3.75 3.09
C ILE A 95 -9.38 -3.71 1.76
N ILE A 96 -8.66 -3.47 0.68
CA ILE A 96 -9.15 -3.59 -0.69
C ILE A 96 -8.36 -4.70 -1.38
N ASN A 97 -9.07 -5.71 -1.86
CA ASN A 97 -8.49 -6.77 -2.70
C ASN A 97 -8.72 -6.46 -4.18
N LEU A 98 -7.71 -6.69 -5.00
CA LEU A 98 -7.73 -6.50 -6.44
C LEU A 98 -7.09 -7.70 -7.13
N ARG A 99 -7.75 -8.22 -8.16
CA ARG A 99 -7.13 -9.16 -9.10
C ARG A 99 -6.68 -8.40 -10.36
N ALA A 100 -5.63 -8.90 -11.00
CA ALA A 100 -5.12 -8.29 -12.22
C ALA A 100 -6.17 -8.24 -13.35
N ASP A 101 -7.10 -9.20 -13.41
CA ASP A 101 -8.20 -9.28 -14.40
C ASP A 101 -9.34 -8.28 -14.16
N GLU A 102 -9.39 -7.62 -13.00
CA GLU A 102 -10.34 -6.54 -12.71
C GLU A 102 -9.88 -5.19 -13.26
N LEU A 103 -8.66 -5.12 -13.82
CA LEU A 103 -8.17 -3.95 -14.54
C LEU A 103 -8.81 -3.83 -15.91
N ASP A 104 -8.77 -2.62 -16.45
CA ASP A 104 -9.16 -2.37 -17.83
C ASP A 104 -8.07 -2.80 -18.82
N ILE A 105 -7.77 -4.10 -18.79
CA ILE A 105 -6.77 -4.76 -19.65
C ILE A 105 -7.04 -4.48 -21.14
N PRO A 106 -8.29 -4.54 -21.65
CA PRO A 106 -8.55 -4.26 -23.07
C PRO A 106 -8.10 -2.87 -23.52
N ASN A 107 -8.13 -1.88 -22.62
CA ASN A 107 -7.65 -0.52 -22.88
C ASN A 107 -6.20 -0.27 -22.43
N GLY A 108 -5.45 -1.33 -22.11
CA GLY A 108 -4.01 -1.27 -21.80
C GLY A 108 -3.68 -0.81 -20.38
N PHE A 109 -4.64 -0.80 -19.46
CA PHE A 109 -4.39 -0.47 -18.06
C PHE A 109 -3.71 -1.64 -17.36
N ARG A 110 -2.57 -1.35 -16.70
CA ARG A 110 -1.78 -2.36 -15.98
C ARG A 110 -1.11 -1.84 -14.71
N TYR A 111 -1.04 -0.53 -14.53
CA TYR A 111 -0.43 0.07 -13.34
C TYR A 111 -1.50 0.39 -12.32
N VAL A 112 -1.22 0.19 -11.05
CA VAL A 112 -2.15 0.43 -9.94
C VAL A 112 -1.44 1.22 -8.84
N ARG A 113 -2.15 2.13 -8.19
CA ARG A 113 -1.68 2.77 -6.95
C ARG A 113 -2.84 2.93 -5.97
N ALA A 114 -2.51 3.11 -4.69
CA ALA A 114 -3.47 3.57 -3.72
C ALA A 114 -3.51 5.10 -3.64
N VAL A 115 -4.71 5.61 -3.38
CA VAL A 115 -4.98 7.03 -3.18
C VAL A 115 -5.76 7.16 -1.88
N ALA A 116 -5.18 7.88 -0.92
CA ALA A 116 -5.83 8.25 0.33
C ALA A 116 -6.17 9.74 0.27
N THR A 117 -7.39 10.11 0.61
CA THR A 117 -7.82 11.52 0.67
C THR A 117 -8.42 11.81 2.02
N THR A 118 -7.85 12.79 2.69
CA THR A 118 -8.30 13.31 3.99
C THR A 118 -8.98 14.65 3.78
N ALA A 119 -10.09 14.88 4.48
CA ALA A 119 -10.81 16.14 4.42
C ALA A 119 -11.51 16.46 5.73
N ASP A 120 -11.74 17.75 5.97
CA ASP A 120 -12.52 18.22 7.11
C ASP A 120 -14.01 17.91 6.92
N SER A 121 -14.65 17.33 7.93
CA SER A 121 -16.06 16.93 7.90
C SER A 121 -17.04 18.09 8.17
N ASN A 122 -16.71 19.33 7.75
CA ASN A 122 -17.34 20.62 8.11
C ASN A 122 -16.86 21.28 9.42
N SER A 123 -15.54 21.41 9.62
CA SER A 123 -15.06 22.34 10.64
C SER A 123 -15.18 23.79 10.14
N PRO A 124 -15.62 24.77 10.95
CA PRO A 124 -15.49 26.20 10.60
C PRO A 124 -14.02 26.51 10.30
N ALA A 125 -13.75 27.46 9.39
CA ALA A 125 -12.41 27.78 8.85
C ALA A 125 -11.33 28.19 9.89
N ASP A 126 -11.65 28.15 11.18
CA ASP A 126 -10.79 28.52 12.32
C ASP A 126 -10.62 27.36 13.33
N SER A 127 -11.08 26.14 13.00
CA SER A 127 -10.74 24.95 13.76
C SER A 127 -9.27 24.56 13.52
N PRO A 128 -8.59 23.97 14.52
CA PRO A 128 -7.24 23.45 14.33
C PRO A 128 -7.20 22.50 13.14
N ALA A 129 -6.11 22.52 12.37
CA ALA A 129 -5.96 21.70 11.18
C ALA A 129 -6.19 20.23 11.52
N THR A 130 -7.19 19.66 10.86
CA THR A 130 -7.60 18.27 11.03
C THR A 130 -6.49 17.35 10.54
N THR A 131 -5.96 16.51 11.41
CA THR A 131 -4.92 15.52 11.13
C THR A 131 -5.40 14.11 11.41
N ILE A 132 -5.02 13.19 10.53
CA ILE A 132 -5.30 11.76 10.67
C ILE A 132 -3.96 11.04 10.61
N ASP A 133 -3.63 10.27 11.64
CA ASP A 133 -2.51 9.34 11.61
C ASP A 133 -2.89 8.17 10.71
N TYR A 134 -2.20 7.99 9.58
CA TYR A 134 -2.44 6.82 8.75
C TYR A 134 -1.23 6.40 7.94
N ALA A 135 -1.26 5.14 7.51
CA ALA A 135 -0.33 4.54 6.57
C ALA A 135 -1.09 3.63 5.61
N ALA A 136 -0.51 3.36 4.45
CA ALA A 136 -1.02 2.32 3.58
C ALA A 136 0.10 1.42 3.05
N VAL A 137 -0.21 0.15 2.85
CA VAL A 137 0.71 -0.81 2.22
C VAL A 137 -0.02 -1.60 1.14
N LEU A 138 0.62 -1.75 -0.01
CA LEU A 138 0.14 -2.58 -1.12
C LEU A 138 0.99 -3.83 -1.15
N LEU A 139 0.34 -4.99 -1.08
CA LEU A 139 0.97 -6.31 -1.11
C LEU A 139 0.61 -7.02 -2.42
N GLY A 140 1.61 -7.56 -3.10
CA GLY A 140 1.47 -8.36 -4.31
C GLY A 140 1.55 -9.85 -4.00
N PHE A 141 0.68 -10.63 -4.64
CA PHE A 141 0.60 -12.09 -4.51
C PHE A 141 0.64 -12.75 -5.88
N GLY A 142 1.18 -13.97 -5.94
CA GLY A 142 1.28 -14.73 -7.19
C GLY A 142 2.24 -14.06 -8.17
N ALA A 143 3.50 -13.90 -7.76
CA ALA A 143 4.54 -13.35 -8.63
C ALA A 143 4.76 -14.26 -9.85
N ARG A 144 4.79 -13.67 -11.05
CA ARG A 144 4.83 -14.42 -12.31
C ARG A 144 6.23 -14.72 -12.82
N TYR A 145 7.24 -13.94 -12.42
CA TYR A 145 8.61 -14.10 -12.93
C TYR A 145 9.65 -14.16 -11.80
N GLY A 146 9.70 -15.29 -11.09
CA GLY A 146 10.63 -15.49 -9.96
C GLY A 146 10.00 -15.15 -8.61
N PRO A 147 10.79 -15.15 -7.53
CA PRO A 147 10.28 -14.88 -6.19
C PRO A 147 9.77 -13.44 -6.08
N ALA A 148 8.76 -13.23 -5.23
CA ALA A 148 8.05 -11.95 -5.15
C ALA A 148 8.97 -10.76 -4.82
N TYR A 149 9.98 -10.96 -3.98
CA TYR A 149 10.93 -9.90 -3.58
C TYR A 149 11.75 -9.32 -4.74
N ASP A 150 12.02 -10.09 -5.80
CA ASP A 150 12.81 -9.62 -6.97
C ASP A 150 12.01 -8.74 -7.93
N GLN A 151 10.68 -8.74 -7.81
CA GLN A 151 9.78 -8.08 -8.75
C GLN A 151 9.55 -6.60 -8.44
N PHE A 152 10.13 -6.13 -7.33
CA PHE A 152 10.01 -4.79 -6.77
C PHE A 152 10.42 -3.66 -7.72
N ALA A 153 9.80 -2.49 -7.57
CA ALA A 153 10.33 -1.25 -8.12
C ALA A 153 11.59 -0.85 -7.32
N ALA A 154 12.66 -0.46 -8.02
CA ALA A 154 14.04 -0.34 -7.52
C ALA A 154 14.31 0.68 -6.39
N LEU A 155 13.30 1.15 -5.65
CA LEU A 155 13.43 2.16 -4.60
C LEU A 155 13.29 1.63 -3.17
N LEU A 156 12.93 0.35 -2.97
CA LEU A 156 12.78 -0.26 -1.62
C LEU A 156 13.75 -1.42 -1.38
N GLN A 157 15.03 -1.23 -1.74
CA GLN A 157 16.09 -2.22 -1.50
C GLN A 157 16.52 -2.30 -0.02
N GLU A 158 16.10 -1.37 0.85
CA GLU A 158 16.65 -1.30 2.22
C GLU A 158 15.97 -2.20 3.26
N ALA A 159 14.80 -2.77 2.96
CA ALA A 159 14.01 -3.51 3.96
C ALA A 159 14.16 -5.05 3.92
N PHE A 160 14.74 -5.64 2.86
CA PHE A 160 14.61 -7.09 2.63
C PHE A 160 15.88 -7.94 2.73
N ASP A 161 17.06 -7.34 2.97
CA ASP A 161 18.28 -8.14 3.15
C ASP A 161 18.95 -7.92 4.51
N THR A 162 18.35 -8.52 5.53
CA THR A 162 19.10 -9.03 6.68
C THR A 162 18.93 -10.53 6.73
N ARG A 163 19.47 -11.25 5.74
CA ARG A 163 19.86 -12.64 6.03
C ARG A 163 20.98 -12.55 7.07
N PRO A 164 20.87 -13.15 8.26
CA PRO A 164 22.04 -13.36 9.10
C PRO A 164 22.83 -14.51 8.46
N ASP A 165 23.61 -14.21 7.42
CA ASP A 165 24.54 -15.17 6.85
C ASP A 165 25.81 -15.22 7.72
N ALA A 166 25.88 -16.29 8.51
CA ALA A 166 27.05 -17.14 8.74
C ALA A 166 28.46 -16.60 8.40
N GLU A 167 28.90 -15.48 8.98
CA GLU A 167 30.32 -15.13 9.09
C GLU A 167 30.82 -15.44 10.50
N GLY A 168 31.36 -16.65 10.67
CA GLY A 168 32.17 -16.98 11.84
C GLY A 168 33.43 -16.09 11.87
N PRO A 169 33.95 -15.71 13.05
CA PRO A 169 35.11 -14.83 13.12
C PRO A 169 36.31 -15.45 12.38
N PRO A 170 37.10 -14.65 11.63
CA PRO A 170 38.20 -15.17 10.85
C PRO A 170 39.21 -15.86 11.77
N ARG A 171 39.43 -17.15 11.53
CA ARG A 171 40.48 -17.94 12.19
C ARG A 171 41.83 -17.36 11.78
N THR A 172 42.42 -16.53 12.64
CA THR A 172 43.79 -16.05 12.50
C THR A 172 44.75 -17.23 12.70
N THR A 173 45.26 -17.79 11.61
CA THR A 173 46.51 -18.55 11.62
C THR A 173 47.63 -17.60 11.20
N HIS A 174 48.43 -17.14 12.17
CA HIS A 174 49.89 -17.14 12.18
C HIS A 174 50.37 -16.56 13.52
#